data_AF-A0A7S2PAS7-F1
#
_entry.id   AF-A0A7S2PAS7-F1
#
_cell.length_a   1.000
_cell.length_b   1.000
_cell.length_c   1.000
_cell.angle_alpha   90.00
_cell.angle_beta   90.00
_cell.angle_gamma   90.00
#
_symmetry.space_group_name_H-M   'P 1'
#
loop_
_entity.id
_entity.type
_entity.pdbx_description
1 polymer ?
#
loop_
_entity_poly.entity_id
_entity_poly.type
_entity_poly.pdbx_seq_one_letter_code
_entity_poly.pdbx_strand_id
1 'polypeptide(L)'
;MKHIQNALMEALEEHGINDAPRIKRNFVRLCYLEHIQTNTHDKNDDSDDDENEDKNKNSSTNGSMEDVMKLIETLSKKSSKKSKKNINSVEFLKSVFSSLGNSLAVLIEQEEYLPFEPEEDTDVMNDHEDELEEEDIAEALCFMKACAQTLNAYLHGLCPTAGGAAVTDERKSSNSTKTKVVKTKTTKSKSSSSNHDTTVEIAVLDEALGIAELLHESLFNLSSVYNDTISNNKKNDKKEAELHQIGIETRNHISQLCQTWWRNLFYGRDLLVTQLVPLLLVKSLDGGAAQRDVQNMYEMRHALSLFDFDDDASISYLRSLLLRTASSPLYLRHTGSVTSNVGRKFIVHLFQLHESLVRDLHRAIRVQIPDAKMGVLQAYGDVYFQAWNVVQQNLKLRVNRSRFDSDDDDEKEDGANADNNPRNRNLYQNSIEEHVLQDLVYSSLHLAQSPMVASVRTLLQPFFRAKKTPEVDQLLYRMYSPILWRALKAVNPLVRVNACAILADTFPLRDPSAGPIQTEECLANSVKFVQSLLVDEDPRVRVAAADCTARILGSYWDALPSTDIRSILNCIITKL
;
A
#
# COMPACT_ATOMS: atom_id res chain seq x y z
N MET A 1 17.19 10.78 -29.66
CA MET A 1 17.65 9.41 -30.10
C MET A 1 19.14 9.30 -30.49
N LYS A 2 19.74 10.34 -31.09
CA LYS A 2 21.18 10.36 -31.44
C LYS A 2 22.09 10.29 -30.21
N HIS A 3 21.69 10.84 -29.07
CA HIS A 3 22.47 10.79 -27.83
C HIS A 3 22.63 9.37 -27.27
N ILE A 4 21.57 8.55 -27.23
CA ILE A 4 21.69 7.12 -26.82
C ILE A 4 22.58 6.35 -27.80
N GLN A 5 22.46 6.66 -29.10
CA GLN A 5 23.32 6.08 -30.12
C GLN A 5 24.78 6.47 -29.92
N ASN A 6 25.05 7.71 -29.53
CA ASN A 6 26.40 8.20 -29.30
C ASN A 6 26.97 7.62 -28.00
N ALA A 7 26.22 7.59 -26.91
CA ALA A 7 26.61 6.96 -25.64
C ALA A 7 26.90 5.46 -25.81
N LEU A 8 26.02 4.74 -26.51
CA LEU A 8 26.22 3.33 -26.84
C LEU A 8 27.44 3.14 -27.77
N MET A 9 27.65 4.03 -28.74
CA MET A 9 28.79 3.97 -29.65
C MET A 9 30.10 4.29 -28.96
N GLU A 10 30.13 5.28 -28.09
CA GLU A 10 31.29 5.66 -27.28
C GLU A 10 31.72 4.50 -26.38
N ALA A 11 30.77 3.87 -25.68
CA ALA A 11 31.04 2.67 -24.88
C ALA A 11 31.51 1.45 -25.72
N LEU A 12 30.96 1.28 -26.93
CA LEU A 12 31.38 0.20 -27.85
C LEU A 12 32.77 0.47 -28.46
N GLU A 13 33.11 1.74 -28.71
CA GLU A 13 34.41 2.20 -29.24
C GLU A 13 35.50 2.13 -28.17
N GLU A 14 35.21 2.55 -26.93
CA GLU A 14 36.11 2.47 -25.77
C GLU A 14 36.58 1.04 -25.51
N HIS A 15 35.68 0.05 -25.69
CA HIS A 15 35.99 -1.37 -25.51
C HIS A 15 36.44 -2.09 -26.80
N GLY A 16 36.58 -1.38 -27.93
CA GLY A 16 37.08 -1.93 -29.19
C GLY A 16 36.21 -3.03 -29.80
N ILE A 17 34.87 -2.90 -29.67
CA ILE A 17 33.90 -3.87 -30.19
C ILE A 17 33.63 -3.59 -31.68
N ASN A 18 34.28 -4.35 -32.56
CA ASN A 18 34.22 -4.17 -34.02
C ASN A 18 32.81 -4.36 -34.67
N ASP A 19 31.80 -4.83 -33.92
CA ASP A 19 30.41 -5.04 -34.39
C ASP A 19 29.47 -3.86 -34.05
N ALA A 20 30.02 -2.73 -33.57
CA ALA A 20 29.27 -1.57 -33.09
C ALA A 20 28.17 -1.03 -34.03
N PRO A 21 28.35 -0.96 -35.37
CA PRO A 21 27.31 -0.46 -36.28
C PRO A 21 26.07 -1.35 -36.36
N ARG A 22 26.22 -2.66 -36.11
CA ARG A 22 25.12 -3.64 -36.16
C ARG A 22 24.34 -3.67 -34.84
N ILE A 23 25.04 -3.51 -33.71
CA ILE A 23 24.44 -3.34 -32.38
C ILE A 23 23.69 -2.01 -32.31
N LYS A 24 24.29 -0.92 -32.82
CA LYS A 24 23.65 0.38 -33.06
C LYS A 24 22.37 0.24 -33.87
N ARG A 25 22.41 -0.42 -35.04
CA ARG A 25 21.23 -0.59 -35.90
C ARG A 25 20.10 -1.38 -35.23
N ASN A 26 20.41 -2.35 -34.37
CA ASN A 26 19.40 -3.15 -33.67
C ASN A 26 18.82 -2.44 -32.44
N PHE A 27 19.65 -1.79 -31.62
CA PHE A 27 19.19 -1.00 -30.47
C PHE A 27 18.30 0.17 -30.93
N VAL A 28 18.71 0.86 -32.00
CA VAL A 28 17.93 1.93 -32.64
C VAL A 28 16.62 1.41 -33.22
N ARG A 29 16.64 0.25 -33.89
CA ARG A 29 15.42 -0.36 -34.43
C ARG A 29 14.47 -0.85 -33.33
N LEU A 30 14.97 -1.23 -32.17
CA LEU A 30 14.18 -1.62 -30.99
C LEU A 30 13.49 -0.41 -30.32
N CYS A 31 14.22 0.70 -30.13
CA CYS A 31 13.63 1.94 -29.63
C CYS A 31 12.64 2.58 -30.63
N TYR A 32 12.81 2.35 -31.94
CA TYR A 32 11.98 2.93 -33.00
C TYR A 32 10.74 2.08 -33.38
N LEU A 33 10.75 0.77 -33.15
CA LEU A 33 9.63 -0.12 -33.52
C LEU A 33 8.42 -0.03 -32.57
N GLU A 34 8.58 0.37 -31.31
CA GLU A 34 7.44 0.71 -30.43
C GLU A 34 6.73 1.99 -30.89
N HIS A 35 7.47 2.95 -31.46
CA HIS A 35 6.93 4.24 -31.90
C HIS A 35 6.04 4.13 -33.16
N ILE A 36 6.22 3.09 -33.98
CA ILE A 36 5.42 2.88 -35.19
C ILE A 36 4.11 2.14 -34.89
N GLN A 37 4.08 1.23 -33.90
CA GLN A 37 2.87 0.42 -33.64
C GLN A 37 1.72 1.22 -33.02
N THR A 38 2.00 2.32 -32.32
CA THR A 38 0.96 3.23 -31.82
C THR A 38 0.38 4.13 -32.92
N ASN A 39 1.15 4.40 -33.98
CA ASN A 39 0.76 5.29 -35.07
C ASN A 39 0.06 4.61 -36.27
N THR A 40 0.03 3.27 -36.31
CA THR A 40 -0.62 2.53 -37.41
C THR A 40 -2.08 2.15 -37.14
N HIS A 41 -2.66 2.50 -35.99
CA HIS A 41 -4.06 2.16 -35.71
C HIS A 41 -5.09 3.18 -36.25
N ASP A 42 -4.63 4.32 -36.79
CA ASP A 42 -5.50 5.46 -37.13
C ASP A 42 -5.50 5.83 -38.63
N LYS A 43 -5.13 4.89 -39.51
CA LYS A 43 -5.30 5.04 -40.95
C LYS A 43 -5.79 3.73 -41.55
N ASN A 44 -7.11 3.57 -41.62
CA ASN A 44 -7.83 2.85 -42.68
C ASN A 44 -9.34 3.05 -42.45
N ASP A 45 -9.87 4.22 -42.83
CA ASP A 45 -11.25 4.36 -43.26
C ASP A 45 -11.22 4.56 -44.78
N ASP A 46 -11.84 3.61 -45.49
CA ASP A 46 -12.49 3.71 -46.81
C ASP A 46 -12.34 2.40 -47.61
N SER A 47 -13.34 1.51 -47.49
CA SER A 47 -14.07 0.87 -48.61
C SER A 47 -14.79 -0.42 -48.18
N ASP A 48 -16.06 -0.50 -48.56
CA ASP A 48 -17.04 -1.57 -48.30
C ASP A 48 -16.71 -2.97 -48.89
N ASP A 49 -17.50 -3.94 -48.41
CA ASP A 49 -17.89 -5.25 -48.97
C ASP A 49 -17.26 -6.55 -48.39
N ASP A 50 -18.09 -7.18 -47.55
CA ASP A 50 -18.52 -8.59 -47.47
C ASP A 50 -17.59 -9.77 -47.03
N GLU A 51 -18.23 -10.59 -46.17
CA GLU A 51 -18.08 -12.03 -45.86
C GLU A 51 -16.98 -12.55 -44.87
N ASN A 52 -17.48 -12.96 -43.69
CA ASN A 52 -17.16 -14.14 -42.86
C ASN A 52 -15.76 -14.80 -42.94
N GLU A 53 -15.03 -14.82 -41.81
CA GLU A 53 -14.61 -16.08 -41.16
C GLU A 53 -13.93 -15.83 -39.79
N ASP A 54 -14.37 -16.58 -38.77
CA ASP A 54 -13.72 -16.75 -37.48
C ASP A 54 -12.22 -17.08 -37.62
N LYS A 55 -11.34 -16.36 -36.89
CA LYS A 55 -10.07 -16.88 -36.32
C LYS A 55 -9.41 -15.88 -35.36
N ASN A 56 -9.64 -16.14 -34.08
CA ASN A 56 -8.68 -16.08 -32.97
C ASN A 56 -7.21 -15.80 -33.36
N LYS A 57 -6.71 -14.58 -33.10
CA LYS A 57 -5.26 -14.24 -33.10
C LYS A 57 -4.93 -13.19 -32.03
N ASN A 58 -4.96 -13.61 -30.77
CA ASN A 58 -4.07 -13.05 -29.74
C ASN A 58 -2.68 -13.70 -29.91
N SER A 59 -1.85 -13.18 -30.83
CA SER A 59 -0.45 -13.60 -30.93
C SER A 59 0.38 -12.67 -31.83
N SER A 60 1.06 -11.67 -31.25
CA SER A 60 2.25 -11.07 -31.88
C SER A 60 3.13 -10.23 -30.94
N THR A 61 2.68 -9.88 -29.73
CA THR A 61 3.48 -9.13 -28.74
C THR A 61 4.67 -9.91 -28.15
N ASN A 62 4.71 -11.24 -28.30
CA ASN A 62 5.77 -12.08 -27.72
C ASN A 62 7.03 -12.23 -28.59
N GLY A 63 7.01 -11.82 -29.86
CA GLY A 63 8.13 -12.05 -30.80
C GLY A 63 9.31 -11.08 -30.64
N SER A 64 9.06 -9.82 -30.28
CA SER A 64 10.08 -8.76 -30.18
C SER A 64 10.82 -8.77 -28.83
N MET A 65 10.09 -9.08 -27.74
CA MET A 65 10.60 -9.20 -26.37
C MET A 65 11.60 -10.37 -26.22
N GLU A 66 11.31 -11.50 -26.87
CA GLU A 66 12.20 -12.66 -26.94
C GLU A 66 13.53 -12.32 -27.64
N ASP A 67 13.52 -11.37 -28.58
CA ASP A 67 14.68 -10.99 -29.37
C ASP A 67 15.54 -9.90 -28.68
N VAL A 68 14.96 -9.04 -27.83
CA VAL A 68 15.70 -8.18 -26.88
C VAL A 68 16.38 -9.04 -25.80
N MET A 69 15.64 -9.99 -25.24
CA MET A 69 16.17 -10.95 -24.27
C MET A 69 17.27 -11.82 -24.90
N LYS A 70 17.12 -12.23 -26.17
CA LYS A 70 18.20 -12.89 -26.92
C LYS A 70 19.36 -11.94 -27.23
N LEU A 71 19.17 -10.64 -27.48
CA LEU A 71 20.27 -9.71 -27.72
C LEU A 71 21.07 -9.48 -26.44
N ILE A 72 20.41 -9.30 -25.30
CA ILE A 72 21.03 -9.20 -23.97
C ILE A 72 21.70 -10.53 -23.59
N GLU A 73 21.03 -11.68 -23.81
CA GLU A 73 21.65 -13.01 -23.64
C GLU A 73 22.80 -13.24 -24.62
N THR A 74 22.77 -12.71 -25.84
CA THR A 74 23.82 -12.89 -26.86
C THR A 74 25.01 -11.97 -26.57
N LEU A 75 24.79 -10.78 -26.02
CA LEU A 75 25.85 -9.89 -25.51
C LEU A 75 26.48 -10.50 -24.24
N SER A 76 25.68 -11.10 -23.36
CA SER A 76 26.13 -11.88 -22.20
C SER A 76 26.87 -13.18 -22.60
N LYS A 77 26.38 -13.94 -23.59
CA LYS A 77 26.98 -15.21 -24.07
C LYS A 77 28.17 -15.01 -25.02
N LYS A 78 28.27 -13.91 -25.77
CA LYS A 78 29.43 -13.62 -26.66
C LYS A 78 30.64 -13.05 -25.92
N SER A 79 30.51 -12.51 -24.70
CA SER A 79 31.68 -12.26 -23.84
C SER A 79 32.37 -13.58 -23.46
N SER A 80 31.62 -14.70 -23.43
CA SER A 80 32.14 -16.03 -23.08
C SER A 80 32.82 -16.77 -24.24
N LYS A 81 32.53 -16.48 -25.51
CA LYS A 81 33.06 -17.27 -26.65
C LYS A 81 33.48 -16.40 -27.83
N LYS A 82 34.79 -16.15 -27.90
CA LYS A 82 35.60 -15.57 -29.01
C LYS A 82 35.62 -14.03 -29.13
N SER A 83 36.34 -13.40 -28.22
CA SER A 83 37.33 -12.37 -28.57
C SER A 83 38.55 -12.53 -27.66
N LYS A 84 39.76 -12.42 -28.22
CA LYS A 84 41.03 -12.42 -27.48
C LYS A 84 41.28 -11.08 -26.75
N LYS A 85 40.25 -10.26 -26.55
CA LYS A 85 40.17 -9.26 -25.48
C LYS A 85 39.01 -9.71 -24.58
N ASN A 86 39.31 -10.13 -23.36
CA ASN A 86 38.31 -10.35 -22.31
C ASN A 86 37.63 -9.00 -22.06
N ILE A 87 36.49 -8.75 -22.71
CA ILE A 87 35.62 -7.66 -22.29
C ILE A 87 34.92 -8.21 -21.06
N ASN A 88 35.31 -7.69 -19.89
CA ASN A 88 34.61 -7.94 -18.66
C ASN A 88 33.19 -7.37 -18.85
N SER A 89 32.17 -8.24 -18.94
CA SER A 89 30.78 -7.83 -19.20
C SER A 89 30.28 -6.79 -18.19
N VAL A 90 30.90 -6.77 -17.01
CA VAL A 90 30.64 -5.79 -15.97
C VAL A 90 31.28 -4.44 -16.29
N GLU A 91 32.52 -4.38 -16.74
CA GLU A 91 33.14 -3.11 -17.17
C GLU A 91 32.38 -2.49 -18.34
N PHE A 92 31.90 -3.33 -19.26
CA PHE A 92 31.03 -2.89 -20.34
C PHE A 92 29.71 -2.28 -19.82
N LEU A 93 29.02 -2.97 -18.90
CA LEU A 93 27.78 -2.44 -18.31
C LEU A 93 28.01 -1.15 -17.51
N LYS A 94 29.14 -1.03 -16.80
CA LYS A 94 29.53 0.20 -16.11
C LYS A 94 29.77 1.35 -17.09
N SER A 95 30.53 1.14 -18.15
CA SER A 95 30.77 2.18 -19.18
C SER A 95 29.45 2.61 -19.83
N VAL A 96 28.56 1.66 -20.15
CA VAL A 96 27.24 1.95 -20.70
C VAL A 96 26.38 2.78 -19.73
N PHE A 97 26.26 2.38 -18.47
CA PHE A 97 25.47 3.14 -17.49
C PHE A 97 26.11 4.48 -17.14
N SER A 98 27.43 4.57 -17.00
CA SER A 98 28.12 5.84 -16.77
C SER A 98 27.89 6.83 -17.92
N SER A 99 27.99 6.38 -19.18
CA SER A 99 27.72 7.22 -20.35
C SER A 99 26.25 7.64 -20.46
N LEU A 100 25.32 6.73 -20.15
CA LEU A 100 23.88 7.04 -20.05
C LEU A 100 23.58 8.05 -18.95
N GLY A 101 24.19 7.89 -17.78
CA GLY A 101 24.06 8.78 -16.63
C GLY A 101 24.58 10.17 -16.92
N ASN A 102 25.78 10.30 -17.50
CA ASN A 102 26.33 11.59 -17.91
C ASN A 102 25.45 12.29 -18.95
N SER A 103 24.97 11.54 -19.94
CA SER A 103 24.07 12.09 -20.96
C SER A 103 22.73 12.54 -20.38
N LEU A 104 22.19 11.78 -19.41
CA LEU A 104 20.96 12.13 -18.72
C LEU A 104 21.14 13.35 -17.80
N ALA A 105 22.27 13.43 -17.08
CA ALA A 105 22.59 14.55 -16.20
C ALA A 105 22.67 15.86 -17.00
N VAL A 106 23.41 15.86 -18.12
CA VAL A 106 23.47 17.04 -19.02
C VAL A 106 22.08 17.42 -19.52
N LEU A 107 21.27 16.43 -19.90
CA LEU A 107 19.91 16.67 -20.36
C LEU A 107 19.05 17.31 -19.27
N ILE A 108 19.15 16.84 -18.02
CA ILE A 108 18.36 17.34 -16.89
C ILE A 108 18.84 18.72 -16.41
N GLU A 109 20.17 18.91 -16.27
CA GLU A 109 20.79 20.18 -15.83
C GLU A 109 20.52 21.35 -16.77
N GLN A 110 20.27 21.06 -18.05
CA GLN A 110 19.94 22.10 -19.01
C GLN A 110 18.52 22.67 -18.79
N GLU A 111 17.64 22.04 -18.00
CA GLU A 111 16.25 22.44 -17.63
C GLU A 111 15.31 22.86 -18.80
N GLU A 112 15.82 22.90 -20.03
CA GLU A 112 15.23 23.40 -21.28
C GLU A 112 14.13 22.50 -21.88
N TYR A 113 13.50 21.62 -21.11
CA TYR A 113 12.48 20.68 -21.62
C TYR A 113 11.27 20.53 -20.69
N LEU A 114 11.22 21.32 -19.61
CA LEU A 114 10.08 21.38 -18.70
C LEU A 114 9.17 22.54 -19.10
N PRO A 115 7.83 22.37 -19.10
CA PRO A 115 6.93 23.49 -19.36
C PRO A 115 7.14 24.55 -18.28
N PHE A 116 7.49 25.77 -18.70
CA PHE A 116 7.64 26.95 -17.84
C PHE A 116 6.36 27.18 -17.02
N GLU A 117 6.49 27.38 -15.71
CA GLU A 117 5.47 28.09 -14.94
C GLU A 117 5.41 29.53 -15.50
N PRO A 118 4.25 30.06 -15.92
CA PRO A 118 4.17 31.46 -16.27
C PRO A 118 4.33 32.29 -14.99
N GLU A 119 5.47 32.97 -14.84
CA GLU A 119 5.67 33.93 -13.75
C GLU A 119 4.59 35.02 -13.84
N GLU A 120 3.94 35.30 -12.71
CA GLU A 120 2.96 36.38 -12.57
C GLU A 120 3.60 37.75 -12.91
N ASP A 121 3.03 38.41 -13.92
CA ASP A 121 3.07 39.86 -14.14
C ASP A 121 4.45 40.56 -14.06
N THR A 122 5.25 40.43 -15.12
CA THR A 122 6.14 41.53 -15.53
C THR A 122 5.93 41.92 -16.99
N ASP A 123 5.28 43.06 -17.19
CA ASP A 123 5.27 43.83 -18.44
C ASP A 123 6.72 44.22 -18.81
N VAL A 124 7.44 43.32 -19.48
CA VAL A 124 8.70 43.63 -20.15
C VAL A 124 8.65 43.04 -21.55
N MET A 125 8.50 43.93 -22.53
CA MET A 125 8.80 43.66 -23.94
C MET A 125 10.21 43.08 -24.05
N ASN A 126 10.33 41.78 -24.29
CA ASN A 126 11.58 41.15 -24.66
C ASN A 126 11.35 40.30 -25.91
N ASP A 127 11.61 40.91 -27.07
CA ASP A 127 11.76 40.19 -28.33
C ASP A 127 13.07 39.39 -28.27
N HIS A 128 12.99 38.14 -27.81
CA HIS A 128 13.91 36.99 -28.03
C HIS A 128 13.72 35.98 -26.89
N GLU A 129 12.56 35.33 -26.85
CA GLU A 129 12.43 34.02 -26.19
C GLU A 129 12.62 32.97 -27.29
N ASP A 130 13.74 32.23 -27.21
CA ASP A 130 13.93 31.02 -28.00
C ASP A 130 12.87 30.02 -27.51
N GLU A 131 11.69 30.00 -28.15
CA GLU A 131 10.70 28.94 -27.99
C GLU A 131 11.40 27.62 -28.33
N LEU A 132 11.72 26.83 -27.31
CA LEU A 132 12.23 25.47 -27.46
C LEU A 132 11.29 24.70 -28.39
N GLU A 133 11.82 24.16 -29.47
CA GLU A 133 11.00 23.44 -30.44
C GLU A 133 10.41 22.20 -29.73
N GLU A 134 9.09 21.99 -29.84
CA GLU A 134 8.37 20.83 -29.25
C GLU A 134 9.05 19.47 -29.56
N GLU A 135 9.82 19.43 -30.66
CA GLU A 135 10.61 18.28 -31.09
C GLU A 135 11.76 17.95 -30.12
N ASP A 136 12.43 18.97 -29.55
CA ASP A 136 13.51 18.80 -28.58
C ASP A 136 12.98 18.23 -27.25
N ILE A 137 11.81 18.71 -26.81
CA ILE A 137 11.11 18.18 -25.62
C ILE A 137 10.72 16.71 -25.82
N ALA A 138 10.14 16.38 -27.00
CA ALA A 138 9.79 15.01 -27.34
C ALA A 138 11.01 14.08 -27.36
N GLU A 139 12.13 14.55 -27.91
CA GLU A 139 13.40 13.82 -27.92
C GLU A 139 13.92 13.55 -26.50
N ALA A 140 13.81 14.55 -25.60
CA ALA A 140 14.24 14.44 -24.22
C ALA A 140 13.40 13.43 -23.42
N LEU A 141 12.07 13.50 -23.55
CA LEU A 141 11.15 12.55 -22.94
C LEU A 141 11.41 11.12 -23.43
N CYS A 142 11.60 10.94 -24.73
CA CYS A 142 11.93 9.64 -25.31
C CYS A 142 13.29 9.10 -24.80
N PHE A 143 14.27 9.98 -24.58
CA PHE A 143 15.56 9.62 -23.98
C PHE A 143 15.38 9.09 -22.55
N MET A 144 14.67 9.83 -21.71
CA MET A 144 14.36 9.42 -20.32
C MET A 144 13.60 8.10 -20.27
N LYS A 145 12.60 7.92 -21.15
CA LYS A 145 11.84 6.67 -21.29
C LYS A 145 12.77 5.49 -21.61
N ALA A 146 13.68 5.67 -22.57
CA ALA A 146 14.62 4.63 -22.97
C ALA A 146 15.62 4.27 -21.86
N CYS A 147 16.10 5.25 -21.09
CA CYS A 147 16.90 4.99 -19.90
C CYS A 147 16.11 4.15 -18.89
N ALA A 148 14.88 4.55 -18.56
CA ALA A 148 14.03 3.81 -17.61
C ALA A 148 13.75 2.36 -18.07
N GLN A 149 13.48 2.15 -19.35
CA GLN A 149 13.27 0.83 -19.95
C GLN A 149 14.54 -0.04 -19.88
N THR A 150 15.69 0.54 -20.21
CA THR A 150 16.99 -0.15 -20.19
C THR A 150 17.32 -0.64 -18.78
N LEU A 151 17.15 0.22 -17.77
CA LEU A 151 17.37 -0.14 -16.38
C LEU A 151 16.39 -1.21 -15.91
N ASN A 152 15.10 -1.08 -16.23
CA ASN A 152 14.10 -2.11 -15.89
C ASN A 152 14.46 -3.47 -16.47
N ALA A 153 14.88 -3.53 -17.73
CA ALA A 153 15.30 -4.77 -18.38
C ALA A 153 16.51 -5.39 -17.67
N TYR A 154 17.49 -4.56 -17.28
CA TYR A 154 18.64 -5.00 -16.49
C TYR A 154 18.20 -5.58 -15.14
N LEU A 155 17.38 -4.87 -14.37
CA LEU A 155 16.88 -5.35 -13.07
C LEU A 155 16.08 -6.65 -13.19
N HIS A 156 15.23 -6.77 -14.21
CA HIS A 156 14.50 -8.02 -14.47
C HIS A 156 15.42 -9.19 -14.78
N GLY A 157 16.57 -8.95 -15.43
CA GLY A 157 17.61 -9.95 -15.66
C GLY A 157 18.31 -10.42 -14.37
N LEU A 158 18.30 -9.60 -13.31
CA LEU A 158 18.82 -9.96 -11.99
C LEU A 158 17.80 -10.71 -11.12
N CYS A 159 16.50 -10.61 -11.45
CA CYS A 159 15.44 -11.31 -10.72
C CYS A 159 15.42 -12.80 -11.11
N PRO A 160 15.47 -13.75 -10.15
CA PRO A 160 15.27 -15.15 -10.46
C PRO A 160 13.85 -15.36 -11.02
N THR A 161 13.73 -15.96 -12.20
CA THR A 161 12.43 -16.31 -12.77
C THR A 161 11.68 -17.21 -11.80
N ALA A 162 10.43 -16.83 -11.49
CA ALA A 162 9.58 -17.51 -10.51
C ALA A 162 9.21 -18.93 -10.96
N GLY A 163 10.10 -19.89 -10.71
CA GLY A 163 9.82 -21.32 -10.70
C GLY A 163 9.46 -21.78 -9.29
N GLY A 164 8.19 -21.65 -8.91
CA GLY A 164 7.53 -22.47 -7.90
C GLY A 164 8.05 -22.44 -6.46
N ALA A 165 7.63 -21.44 -5.68
CA ALA A 165 7.20 -21.63 -4.30
C ALA A 165 6.44 -20.38 -3.83
N ALA A 166 5.22 -20.56 -3.35
CA ALA A 166 4.41 -19.51 -2.76
C ALA A 166 5.15 -18.85 -1.60
N VAL A 167 5.33 -17.53 -1.66
CA VAL A 167 5.86 -16.73 -0.56
C VAL A 167 4.76 -16.54 0.47
N THR A 168 4.88 -17.33 1.54
CA THR A 168 4.36 -17.00 2.86
C THR A 168 5.11 -15.77 3.40
N ASP A 169 4.30 -14.78 3.77
CA ASP A 169 4.50 -13.76 4.81
C ASP A 169 5.80 -13.88 5.64
N GLU A 170 6.71 -12.89 5.53
CA GLU A 170 7.55 -12.49 6.65
C GLU A 170 7.82 -10.98 6.65
N ARG A 171 7.21 -10.31 7.64
CA ARG A 171 7.70 -9.09 8.26
C ARG A 171 9.03 -9.36 8.96
N LYS A 172 10.14 -8.82 8.45
CA LYS A 172 11.32 -8.42 9.26
C LYS A 172 12.06 -7.26 8.59
N SER A 173 11.86 -6.07 9.11
CA SER A 173 12.84 -4.98 9.20
C SER A 173 12.49 -4.30 10.53
N SER A 174 13.39 -3.93 11.44
CA SER A 174 14.78 -3.52 11.32
C SER A 174 15.46 -3.68 12.70
N ASN A 175 16.78 -3.90 12.72
CA ASN A 175 17.64 -3.28 13.72
C ASN A 175 19.03 -3.04 13.11
N SER A 176 19.61 -1.92 13.53
CA SER A 176 20.66 -1.15 12.88
C SER A 176 22.05 -1.81 12.86
N THR A 177 22.85 -1.36 11.89
CA THR A 177 24.32 -1.21 11.92
C THR A 177 25.06 -1.86 13.10
N LYS A 178 25.51 -3.10 12.88
CA LYS A 178 26.82 -3.58 13.30
C LYS A 178 27.34 -4.51 12.24
N THR A 179 28.48 -4.14 11.67
CA THR A 179 29.35 -4.97 10.84
C THR A 179 29.55 -6.31 11.55
N LYS A 180 28.84 -7.36 11.14
CA LYS A 180 29.10 -8.73 11.58
C LYS A 180 28.95 -9.66 10.39
N VAL A 181 30.10 -9.85 9.75
CA VAL A 181 30.52 -11.02 9.00
C VAL A 181 29.76 -12.26 9.47
N VAL A 182 28.85 -12.76 8.63
CA VAL A 182 28.26 -14.09 8.83
C VAL A 182 29.32 -15.12 8.44
N LYS A 183 29.98 -15.66 9.47
CA LYS A 183 30.71 -16.93 9.40
C LYS A 183 29.75 -18.03 8.97
N THR A 184 29.97 -18.56 7.77
CA THR A 184 29.40 -19.83 7.34
C THR A 184 30.02 -20.97 8.16
N LYS A 185 29.15 -21.82 8.73
CA LYS A 185 29.55 -23.06 9.40
C LYS A 185 30.25 -23.97 8.38
N THR A 186 31.44 -24.39 8.74
CA THR A 186 32.34 -25.30 8.03
C THR A 186 31.68 -26.64 7.69
N THR A 187 31.53 -26.91 6.40
CA THR A 187 31.79 -28.23 5.82
C THR A 187 32.82 -28.06 4.69
N LYS A 188 33.90 -28.84 4.79
CA LYS A 188 35.10 -28.78 3.95
C LYS A 188 34.77 -28.98 2.47
N SER A 189 34.92 -27.93 1.66
CA SER A 189 35.43 -28.05 0.28
C SER A 189 35.92 -26.70 -0.24
N LYS A 190 37.18 -26.68 -0.69
CA LYS A 190 37.99 -25.59 -1.26
C LYS A 190 37.19 -24.51 -2.03
N SER A 191 37.30 -23.24 -1.62
CA SER A 191 36.83 -22.06 -2.35
C SER A 191 37.89 -20.94 -2.34
N SER A 192 38.11 -20.32 -3.51
CA SER A 192 38.93 -19.11 -3.64
C SER A 192 38.44 -18.19 -4.77
N SER A 193 37.13 -18.13 -5.07
CA SER A 193 36.60 -17.32 -6.19
C SER A 193 35.26 -16.59 -5.98
N SER A 194 34.62 -16.61 -4.80
CA SER A 194 33.22 -16.13 -4.64
C SER A 194 33.03 -14.67 -4.18
N ASN A 195 34.08 -13.99 -3.71
CA ASN A 195 33.95 -12.61 -3.18
C ASN A 195 34.13 -11.51 -4.24
N HIS A 196 34.67 -11.87 -5.42
CA HIS A 196 34.92 -10.90 -6.49
C HIS A 196 33.69 -10.63 -7.35
N ASP A 197 32.79 -11.61 -7.53
CA ASP A 197 31.55 -11.45 -8.32
C ASP A 197 30.53 -10.52 -7.64
N THR A 198 30.36 -10.64 -6.32
CA THR A 198 29.37 -9.84 -5.56
C THR A 198 29.76 -8.36 -5.46
N THR A 199 31.05 -8.05 -5.30
CA THR A 199 31.54 -6.66 -5.28
C THR A 199 31.43 -5.99 -6.65
N VAL A 200 31.45 -6.78 -7.71
CA VAL A 200 31.43 -6.34 -9.10
C VAL A 200 29.98 -6.09 -9.56
N GLU A 201 29.02 -6.93 -9.17
CA GLU A 201 27.58 -6.69 -9.38
C GLU A 201 27.08 -5.43 -8.64
N ILE A 202 27.52 -5.20 -7.39
CA ILE A 202 27.15 -4.00 -6.62
C ILE A 202 27.56 -2.72 -7.35
N ALA A 203 28.76 -2.70 -7.94
CA ALA A 203 29.25 -1.50 -8.60
C ALA A 203 28.56 -1.20 -9.95
N VAL A 204 27.89 -2.18 -10.59
CA VAL A 204 27.01 -1.90 -11.74
C VAL A 204 25.66 -1.36 -11.26
N LEU A 205 25.17 -1.88 -10.12
CA LEU A 205 23.95 -1.39 -9.48
C LEU A 205 24.10 0.05 -8.99
N ASP A 206 25.28 0.46 -8.52
CA ASP A 206 25.55 1.86 -8.12
C ASP A 206 25.43 2.82 -9.32
N GLU A 207 26.02 2.48 -10.48
CA GLU A 207 25.87 3.28 -11.71
C GLU A 207 24.41 3.33 -12.18
N ALA A 208 23.71 2.20 -12.13
CA ALA A 208 22.28 2.14 -12.46
C ALA A 208 21.43 2.94 -11.46
N LEU A 209 21.81 2.97 -10.18
CA LEU A 209 21.12 3.74 -9.15
C LEU A 209 21.24 5.23 -9.41
N GLY A 210 22.43 5.72 -9.78
CA GLY A 210 22.63 7.13 -10.14
C GLY A 210 21.72 7.60 -11.28
N ILE A 211 21.54 6.78 -12.32
CA ILE A 211 20.55 7.06 -13.38
C ILE A 211 19.13 7.04 -12.82
N ALA A 212 18.79 6.08 -11.96
CA ALA A 212 17.45 5.97 -11.38
C ALA A 212 17.10 7.16 -10.48
N GLU A 213 18.06 7.71 -9.74
CA GLU A 213 17.92 8.93 -8.93
C GLU A 213 17.59 10.13 -9.81
N LEU A 214 18.39 10.38 -10.85
CA LEU A 214 18.14 11.43 -11.85
C LEU A 214 16.75 11.32 -12.47
N LEU A 215 16.35 10.11 -12.89
CA LEU A 215 15.01 9.87 -13.43
C LEU A 215 13.92 10.09 -12.37
N HIS A 216 14.14 9.66 -11.13
CA HIS A 216 13.19 9.84 -10.04
C HIS A 216 12.99 11.33 -9.72
N GLU A 217 14.05 12.14 -9.76
CA GLU A 217 13.97 13.59 -9.52
C GLU A 217 13.09 14.31 -10.56
N SER A 218 13.02 13.79 -11.79
CA SER A 218 12.18 14.33 -12.86
C SER A 218 10.68 13.99 -12.74
N LEU A 219 10.26 13.09 -11.84
CA LEU A 219 8.89 12.55 -11.82
C LEU A 219 7.80 13.60 -11.56
N PHE A 220 8.02 14.55 -10.64
CA PHE A 220 7.05 15.60 -10.35
C PHE A 220 6.92 16.61 -11.49
N ASN A 221 8.02 16.98 -12.13
CA ASN A 221 7.99 17.91 -13.26
C ASN A 221 7.27 17.28 -14.46
N LEU A 222 7.44 15.98 -14.67
CA LEU A 222 6.63 15.19 -15.62
C LEU A 222 5.15 15.08 -15.21
N SER A 223 4.79 15.50 -14.00
CA SER A 223 3.42 15.55 -13.50
C SER A 223 2.77 16.94 -13.60
N SER A 224 3.51 18.05 -13.75
CA SER A 224 2.91 19.37 -13.98
C SER A 224 2.33 19.47 -15.39
N VAL A 225 2.98 18.82 -16.37
CA VAL A 225 2.52 18.61 -17.76
C VAL A 225 1.07 18.08 -17.84
N TYR A 226 0.61 17.39 -16.78
CA TYR A 226 -0.75 16.81 -16.69
C TYR A 226 -1.84 17.80 -16.25
N ASN A 227 -1.50 18.87 -15.52
CA ASN A 227 -2.51 19.75 -14.89
C ASN A 227 -2.88 20.96 -15.75
N ASP A 228 -1.96 21.50 -16.56
CA ASP A 228 -2.20 22.77 -17.27
C ASP A 228 -3.10 22.62 -18.52
N THR A 229 -3.18 21.43 -19.11
CA THR A 229 -4.00 21.17 -20.30
C THR A 229 -5.50 21.08 -20.00
N ILE A 230 -5.89 20.85 -18.74
CA ILE A 230 -7.32 20.82 -18.35
C ILE A 230 -7.86 22.25 -18.18
N SER A 231 -7.01 23.22 -17.84
CA SER A 231 -7.43 24.62 -17.63
C SER A 231 -7.52 25.41 -18.95
N ASN A 232 -6.60 25.20 -19.89
CA ASN A 232 -6.50 26.02 -21.10
C ASN A 232 -7.00 25.28 -22.34
N ASN A 233 -8.28 24.95 -22.33
CA ASN A 233 -8.98 24.39 -23.48
C ASN A 233 -9.13 25.47 -24.56
N LYS A 234 -8.17 25.61 -25.49
CA LYS A 234 -8.33 26.36 -26.76
C LYS A 234 -7.31 25.90 -27.82
N LYS A 235 -7.80 25.00 -28.68
CA LYS A 235 -7.22 24.41 -29.92
C LYS A 235 -6.38 23.15 -29.71
N ASN A 236 -7.01 22.01 -29.97
CA ASN A 236 -6.36 20.72 -30.21
C ASN A 236 -5.39 20.83 -31.39
N ASP A 237 -4.10 20.99 -31.13
CA ASP A 237 -3.06 20.58 -32.07
C ASP A 237 -2.67 19.14 -31.78
N LYS A 238 -2.77 18.28 -32.79
CA LYS A 238 -2.47 16.82 -32.70
C LYS A 238 -1.10 16.54 -32.08
N LYS A 239 -0.13 17.44 -32.30
CA LYS A 239 1.24 17.35 -31.77
C LYS A 239 1.31 17.51 -30.25
N GLU A 240 0.53 18.42 -29.67
CA GLU A 240 0.49 18.64 -28.22
C GLU A 240 -0.07 17.40 -27.49
N ALA A 241 -1.10 16.76 -28.07
CA ALA A 241 -1.64 15.50 -27.58
C ALA A 241 -0.62 14.34 -27.68
N GLU A 242 0.17 14.28 -28.75
CA GLU A 242 1.24 13.29 -28.92
C GLU A 242 2.38 13.51 -27.89
N LEU A 243 2.80 14.76 -27.68
CA LEU A 243 3.82 15.11 -26.68
C LEU A 243 3.37 14.77 -25.26
N HIS A 244 2.11 15.09 -24.92
CA HIS A 244 1.50 14.75 -23.64
C HIS A 244 1.45 13.23 -23.42
N GLN A 245 1.10 12.46 -24.45
CA GLN A 245 1.09 10.99 -24.38
C GLN A 245 2.51 10.43 -24.13
N ILE A 246 3.53 10.99 -24.78
CA ILE A 246 4.94 10.60 -24.56
C ILE A 246 5.36 10.91 -23.11
N GLY A 247 4.96 12.06 -22.56
CA GLY A 247 5.21 12.42 -21.16
C GLY A 247 4.59 11.42 -20.17
N ILE A 248 3.32 11.05 -20.39
CA ILE A 248 2.63 10.03 -19.57
C ILE A 248 3.35 8.69 -19.63
N GLU A 249 3.74 8.24 -20.82
CA GLU A 249 4.46 6.98 -20.99
C GLU A 249 5.80 7.00 -20.28
N THR A 250 6.56 8.08 -20.43
CA THR A 250 7.86 8.28 -19.78
C THR A 250 7.72 8.18 -18.26
N ARG A 251 6.80 8.95 -17.67
CA ARG A 251 6.49 8.92 -16.24
C ARG A 251 6.08 7.52 -15.76
N ASN A 252 5.27 6.80 -16.54
CA ASN A 252 4.85 5.44 -16.19
C ASN A 252 6.05 4.46 -16.18
N HIS A 253 6.99 4.57 -17.13
CA HIS A 253 8.19 3.71 -17.15
C HIS A 253 9.14 4.01 -16.00
N ILE A 254 9.36 5.29 -15.67
CA ILE A 254 10.16 5.69 -14.50
C ILE A 254 9.49 5.22 -13.21
N SER A 255 8.17 5.38 -13.08
CA SER A 255 7.42 4.88 -11.93
C SER A 255 7.52 3.36 -11.79
N GLN A 256 7.48 2.61 -12.90
CA GLN A 256 7.68 1.16 -12.90
C GLN A 256 9.09 0.77 -12.50
N LEU A 257 10.11 1.52 -12.96
CA LEU A 257 11.51 1.34 -12.55
C LEU A 257 11.65 1.43 -11.04
N CYS A 258 11.18 2.52 -10.45
CA CYS A 258 11.27 2.75 -9.02
C CYS A 258 10.49 1.69 -8.21
N GLN A 259 9.32 1.27 -8.69
CA GLN A 259 8.56 0.15 -8.09
C GLN A 259 9.30 -1.19 -8.19
N THR A 260 9.95 -1.49 -9.32
CA THR A 260 10.77 -2.71 -9.48
C THR A 260 11.96 -2.66 -8.54
N TRP A 261 12.57 -1.49 -8.38
CA TRP A 261 13.64 -1.24 -7.41
C TRP A 261 13.19 -1.59 -5.98
N TRP A 262 12.03 -1.05 -5.60
CA TRP A 262 11.45 -1.24 -4.28
C TRP A 262 11.06 -2.69 -3.98
N ARG A 263 10.35 -3.34 -4.91
CA ARG A 263 9.78 -4.70 -4.74
C ARG A 263 10.84 -5.78 -4.61
N ASN A 264 11.94 -5.63 -5.32
CA ASN A 264 13.04 -6.59 -5.29
C ASN A 264 14.08 -6.29 -4.20
N LEU A 265 13.85 -5.29 -3.35
CA LEU A 265 14.72 -4.92 -2.24
C LEU A 265 16.16 -4.55 -2.67
N PHE A 266 16.32 -3.93 -3.85
CA PHE A 266 17.64 -3.51 -4.31
C PHE A 266 18.24 -2.41 -3.41
N TYR A 267 19.57 -2.28 -3.42
CA TYR A 267 20.31 -1.26 -2.68
C TYR A 267 19.88 0.16 -3.10
N GLY A 268 19.83 1.11 -2.16
CA GLY A 268 19.45 2.52 -2.41
C GLY A 268 17.98 2.79 -2.74
N ARG A 269 17.10 1.78 -2.64
CA ARG A 269 15.67 1.91 -2.99
C ARG A 269 14.91 3.03 -2.26
N ASP A 270 15.39 3.42 -1.09
CA ASP A 270 14.84 4.48 -0.23
C ASP A 270 14.96 5.86 -0.87
N LEU A 271 15.94 6.06 -1.76
CA LEU A 271 16.14 7.30 -2.52
C LEU A 271 15.07 7.51 -3.61
N LEU A 272 14.37 6.44 -4.01
CA LEU A 272 13.41 6.44 -5.12
C LEU A 272 11.94 6.51 -4.66
N VAL A 273 11.70 7.05 -3.46
CA VAL A 273 10.40 6.99 -2.79
C VAL A 273 9.68 8.34 -2.69
N THR A 274 10.42 9.41 -2.45
CA THR A 274 9.85 10.71 -2.01
C THR A 274 8.90 11.31 -3.03
N GLN A 275 9.16 11.15 -4.34
CA GLN A 275 8.26 11.59 -5.41
C GLN A 275 7.28 10.49 -5.85
N LEU A 276 7.75 9.24 -5.85
CA LEU A 276 6.96 8.10 -6.32
C LEU A 276 5.69 7.87 -5.50
N VAL A 277 5.77 7.91 -4.17
CA VAL A 277 4.63 7.58 -3.29
C VAL A 277 3.47 8.57 -3.43
N PRO A 278 3.67 9.91 -3.35
CA PRO A 278 2.61 10.87 -3.62
C PRO A 278 1.99 10.70 -5.01
N LEU A 279 2.81 10.47 -6.04
CA LEU A 279 2.35 10.27 -7.42
C LEU A 279 1.45 9.03 -7.54
N LEU A 280 1.84 7.90 -6.95
CA LEU A 280 1.02 6.69 -6.94
C LEU A 280 -0.29 6.86 -6.17
N LEU A 281 -0.27 7.63 -5.07
CA LEU A 281 -1.49 7.95 -4.31
C LEU A 281 -2.45 8.85 -5.10
N VAL A 282 -1.94 9.88 -5.78
CA VAL A 282 -2.77 10.72 -6.65
C VAL A 282 -3.40 9.86 -7.75
N LYS A 283 -2.60 9.01 -8.40
CA LYS A 283 -3.08 8.10 -9.45
C LYS A 283 -4.13 7.10 -8.95
N SER A 284 -3.97 6.55 -7.74
CA SER A 284 -4.93 5.59 -7.18
C SER A 284 -6.22 6.23 -6.65
N LEU A 285 -6.21 7.55 -6.46
CA LEU A 285 -7.35 8.34 -6.00
C LEU A 285 -8.09 9.08 -7.13
N ASP A 286 -7.58 9.00 -8.36
CA ASP A 286 -8.19 9.61 -9.53
C ASP A 286 -9.50 8.92 -9.94
N GLY A 287 -10.38 9.64 -10.64
CA GLY A 287 -11.65 9.12 -11.13
C GLY A 287 -11.52 7.94 -12.10
N GLY A 288 -10.40 7.86 -12.83
CA GLY A 288 -10.07 6.75 -13.73
C GLY A 288 -9.32 5.58 -13.09
N ALA A 289 -9.07 5.61 -11.79
CA ALA A 289 -8.20 4.64 -11.11
C ALA A 289 -8.72 3.20 -11.18
N ALA A 290 -7.81 2.25 -11.41
CA ALA A 290 -8.08 0.83 -11.45
C ALA A 290 -7.61 0.10 -10.18
N GLN A 291 -8.07 -1.13 -9.98
CA GLN A 291 -7.60 -1.97 -8.86
C GLN A 291 -6.08 -2.24 -8.91
N ARG A 292 -5.47 -2.18 -10.09
CA ARG A 292 -4.01 -2.28 -10.26
C ARG A 292 -3.29 -1.10 -9.59
N ASP A 293 -3.84 0.11 -9.63
CA ASP A 293 -3.21 1.27 -8.99
C ASP A 293 -3.24 1.14 -7.45
N VAL A 294 -4.33 0.60 -6.91
CA VAL A 294 -4.42 0.24 -5.47
C VAL A 294 -3.40 -0.84 -5.10
N GLN A 295 -3.24 -1.85 -5.95
CA GLN A 295 -2.24 -2.91 -5.76
C GLN A 295 -0.82 -2.35 -5.73
N ASN A 296 -0.47 -1.50 -6.71
CA ASN A 296 0.84 -0.85 -6.78
C ASN A 296 1.12 -0.02 -5.52
N MET A 297 0.13 0.76 -5.07
CA MET A 297 0.28 1.53 -3.83
C MET A 297 0.41 0.62 -2.59
N TYR A 298 -0.32 -0.50 -2.55
CA TYR A 298 -0.17 -1.48 -1.48
C TYR A 298 1.23 -2.13 -1.46
N GLU A 299 1.81 -2.43 -2.62
CA GLU A 299 3.19 -2.95 -2.72
C GLU A 299 4.22 -1.96 -2.16
N MET A 300 3.99 -0.66 -2.39
CA MET A 300 4.83 0.44 -1.88
C MET A 300 4.56 0.82 -0.43
N ARG A 301 3.58 0.23 0.26
CA ARG A 301 3.10 0.68 1.59
C ARG A 301 4.21 0.88 2.64
N HIS A 302 5.21 -0.01 2.68
CA HIS A 302 6.28 0.09 3.67
C HIS A 302 7.23 1.26 3.40
N ALA A 303 7.20 1.85 2.21
CA ALA A 303 7.97 3.06 1.90
C ALA A 303 7.42 4.28 2.66
N LEU A 304 6.16 4.22 3.10
CA LEU A 304 5.56 5.27 3.93
C LEU A 304 6.31 5.47 5.25
N SER A 305 6.99 4.46 5.80
CA SER A 305 7.75 4.62 7.04
C SER A 305 9.03 5.45 6.87
N LEU A 306 9.40 5.83 5.65
CA LEU A 306 10.56 6.69 5.36
C LEU A 306 10.21 8.18 5.43
N PHE A 307 8.92 8.53 5.44
CA PHE A 307 8.48 9.92 5.56
C PHE A 307 8.47 10.35 7.02
N ASP A 308 8.83 11.61 7.27
CA ASP A 308 8.76 12.22 8.59
C ASP A 308 7.31 12.61 8.91
N PHE A 309 6.68 11.91 9.86
CA PHE A 309 5.31 12.20 10.32
C PHE A 309 5.27 13.15 11.52
N ASP A 310 6.43 13.52 12.08
CA ASP A 310 6.54 14.46 13.19
C ASP A 310 6.62 15.91 12.70
N ASP A 311 7.09 16.14 11.47
CA ASP A 311 7.01 17.43 10.78
C ASP A 311 5.68 17.61 10.05
N ASP A 312 4.72 18.25 10.73
CA ASP A 312 3.38 18.54 10.19
C ASP A 312 3.42 19.34 8.87
N ALA A 313 4.43 20.20 8.65
CA ALA A 313 4.51 21.04 7.46
C ALA A 313 4.84 20.22 6.21
N SER A 314 5.86 19.37 6.26
CA SER A 314 6.27 18.54 5.12
C SER A 314 5.27 17.42 4.82
N ILE A 315 4.66 16.82 5.85
CA ILE A 315 3.77 15.66 5.66
C ILE A 315 2.34 16.05 5.28
N SER A 316 1.92 17.30 5.49
CA SER A 316 0.51 17.73 5.37
C SER A 316 -0.17 17.28 4.07
N TYR A 317 0.50 17.49 2.92
CA TYR A 317 -0.06 17.11 1.62
C TYR A 317 -0.20 15.59 1.50
N LEU A 318 0.86 14.84 1.79
CA LEU A 318 0.83 13.37 1.76
C LEU A 318 -0.21 12.81 2.74
N ARG A 319 -0.29 13.38 3.95
CA ARG A 319 -1.29 13.03 4.95
C ARG A 319 -2.70 13.21 4.40
N SER A 320 -2.98 14.33 3.73
CA SER A 320 -4.31 14.56 3.14
C SER A 320 -4.67 13.52 2.07
N LEU A 321 -3.71 13.09 1.24
CA LEU A 321 -3.89 12.01 0.27
C LEU A 321 -4.14 10.67 0.97
N LEU A 322 -3.37 10.34 2.01
CA LEU A 322 -3.54 9.11 2.78
C LEU A 322 -4.94 9.02 3.41
N LEU A 323 -5.45 10.12 3.97
CA LEU A 323 -6.80 10.18 4.54
C LEU A 323 -7.89 9.96 3.48
N ARG A 324 -7.71 10.50 2.26
CA ARG A 324 -8.64 10.27 1.15
C ARG A 324 -8.73 8.80 0.74
N THR A 325 -7.66 8.01 0.92
CA THR A 325 -7.72 6.57 0.63
C THR A 325 -8.73 5.84 1.50
N ALA A 326 -8.92 6.28 2.75
CA ALA A 326 -9.89 5.67 3.66
C ALA A 326 -11.34 5.91 3.24
N SER A 327 -11.64 7.00 2.52
CA SER A 327 -12.98 7.30 2.01
C SER A 327 -13.21 6.81 0.57
N SER A 328 -12.17 6.34 -0.13
CA SER A 328 -12.28 5.91 -1.52
C SER A 328 -13.01 4.56 -1.65
N PRO A 329 -14.12 4.48 -2.43
CA PRO A 329 -14.82 3.22 -2.68
C PRO A 329 -13.93 2.15 -3.31
N LEU A 330 -12.89 2.55 -4.06
CA LEU A 330 -11.96 1.63 -4.72
C LEU A 330 -11.11 0.86 -3.72
N TYR A 331 -10.71 1.50 -2.63
CA TYR A 331 -9.95 0.88 -1.53
C TYR A 331 -10.83 -0.01 -0.63
N LEU A 332 -12.14 0.29 -0.54
CA LEU A 332 -13.07 -0.44 0.33
C LEU A 332 -13.79 -1.60 -0.38
N ARG A 333 -13.80 -1.61 -1.71
CA ARG A 333 -14.50 -2.59 -2.55
C ARG A 333 -14.10 -4.02 -2.22
N HIS A 334 -15.07 -4.89 -1.98
CA HIS A 334 -14.82 -6.32 -1.84
C HIS A 334 -14.50 -6.93 -3.22
N THR A 335 -13.29 -7.44 -3.39
CA THR A 335 -12.96 -8.35 -4.50
C THR A 335 -13.43 -9.74 -4.07
N GLY A 336 -13.98 -10.55 -4.99
CA GLY A 336 -14.67 -11.82 -4.68
C GLY A 336 -13.84 -12.93 -4.01
N SER A 337 -12.64 -12.63 -3.51
CA SER A 337 -11.80 -13.52 -2.71
C SER A 337 -11.59 -12.93 -1.31
N VAL A 338 -12.00 -13.71 -0.30
CA VAL A 338 -11.86 -13.40 1.15
C VAL A 338 -10.42 -13.04 1.54
N THR A 339 -9.42 -13.50 0.79
CA THR A 339 -7.99 -13.36 1.11
C THR A 339 -7.29 -12.16 0.48
N SER A 340 -7.92 -11.38 -0.41
CA SER A 340 -7.20 -10.35 -1.20
C SER A 340 -7.98 -9.05 -1.40
N ASN A 341 -8.39 -8.39 -0.31
CA ASN A 341 -8.72 -6.97 -0.38
C ASN A 341 -7.48 -6.12 -0.04
N VAL A 342 -6.68 -5.82 -1.07
CA VAL A 342 -5.41 -5.09 -0.94
C VAL A 342 -5.63 -3.64 -0.51
N GLY A 343 -6.73 -3.01 -0.91
CA GLY A 343 -7.10 -1.66 -0.47
C GLY A 343 -7.43 -1.60 1.02
N ARG A 344 -8.22 -2.53 1.54
CA ARG A 344 -8.47 -2.62 2.99
C ARG A 344 -7.19 -2.91 3.77
N LYS A 345 -6.34 -3.82 3.27
CA LYS A 345 -5.03 -4.10 3.89
C LYS A 345 -4.11 -2.88 3.89
N PHE A 346 -4.19 -2.04 2.87
CA PHE A 346 -3.51 -0.75 2.83
C PHE A 346 -4.00 0.17 3.96
N ILE A 347 -5.32 0.36 4.09
CA ILE A 347 -5.88 1.20 5.17
C ILE A 347 -5.50 0.64 6.56
N VAL A 348 -5.55 -0.69 6.74
CA VAL A 348 -5.08 -1.36 7.97
C VAL A 348 -3.61 -1.03 8.28
N HIS A 349 -2.76 -0.95 7.25
CA HIS A 349 -1.37 -0.55 7.41
C HIS A 349 -1.24 0.92 7.83
N LEU A 350 -2.09 1.82 7.34
CA LEU A 350 -2.08 3.23 7.74
C LEU A 350 -2.37 3.40 9.24
N PHE A 351 -3.26 2.59 9.82
CA PHE A 351 -3.49 2.56 11.28
C PHE A 351 -2.27 2.11 12.10
N GLN A 352 -1.23 1.57 11.45
CA GLN A 352 0.01 1.09 12.07
C GLN A 352 1.22 1.93 11.67
N LEU A 353 1.00 3.02 10.93
CA LEU A 353 2.07 3.84 10.38
C LEU A 353 2.54 4.90 11.39
N HIS A 354 1.60 5.67 11.96
CA HIS A 354 1.90 6.71 12.92
C HIS A 354 0.74 6.95 13.89
N GLU A 355 1.04 7.28 15.16
CA GLU A 355 0.03 7.46 16.22
C GLU A 355 -0.94 8.59 15.88
N SER A 356 -0.41 9.74 15.42
CA SER A 356 -1.22 10.89 15.06
C SER A 356 -2.22 10.56 13.94
N LEU A 357 -1.89 9.61 13.06
CA LEU A 357 -2.71 9.28 11.89
C LEU A 357 -3.97 8.49 12.27
N VAL A 358 -3.96 7.75 13.38
CA VAL A 358 -5.10 6.93 13.82
C VAL A 358 -6.36 7.77 14.03
N ARG A 359 -6.24 8.90 14.72
CA ARG A 359 -7.35 9.81 15.00
C ARG A 359 -7.91 10.43 13.73
N ASP A 360 -7.04 10.83 12.81
CA ASP A 360 -7.45 11.49 11.57
C ASP A 360 -8.08 10.52 10.58
N LEU A 361 -7.56 9.29 10.48
CA LEU A 361 -8.20 8.21 9.72
C LEU A 361 -9.59 7.91 10.28
N HIS A 362 -9.71 7.80 11.60
CA HIS A 362 -11.01 7.60 12.24
C HIS A 362 -11.98 8.74 11.90
N ARG A 363 -11.53 10.00 12.01
CA ARG A 363 -12.33 11.17 11.65
C ARG A 363 -12.78 11.13 10.18
N ALA A 364 -11.88 10.84 9.26
CA ALA A 364 -12.17 10.73 7.83
C ALA A 364 -13.23 9.65 7.55
N ILE A 365 -13.11 8.47 8.18
CA ILE A 365 -14.08 7.39 8.06
C ILE A 365 -15.42 7.78 8.71
N ARG A 366 -15.39 8.42 9.88
CA ARG A 366 -16.57 8.79 10.66
C ARG A 366 -17.50 9.73 9.91
N VAL A 367 -16.96 10.67 9.13
CA VAL A 367 -17.74 11.56 8.25
C VAL A 367 -18.59 10.77 7.25
N GLN A 368 -18.13 9.60 6.81
CA GLN A 368 -18.82 8.79 5.80
C GLN A 368 -19.93 7.90 6.38
N ILE A 369 -19.97 7.68 7.70
CA ILE A 369 -20.87 6.68 8.33
C ILE A 369 -22.37 6.95 8.08
N PRO A 370 -22.88 8.20 8.18
CA PRO A 370 -24.31 8.46 8.02
C PRO A 370 -24.88 8.02 6.65
N ASP A 371 -24.11 8.24 5.58
CA ASP A 371 -24.53 7.98 4.19
C ASP A 371 -23.96 6.67 3.61
N ALA A 372 -23.16 5.94 4.40
CA ALA A 372 -22.51 4.73 3.95
C ALA A 372 -23.49 3.56 3.77
N LYS A 373 -23.36 2.86 2.63
CA LYS A 373 -24.07 1.60 2.38
C LYS A 373 -23.55 0.49 3.31
N MET A 374 -24.39 -0.51 3.57
CA MET A 374 -24.07 -1.65 4.45
C MET A 374 -22.72 -2.32 4.14
N GLY A 375 -22.41 -2.56 2.85
CA GLY A 375 -21.13 -3.18 2.46
C GLY A 375 -19.89 -2.32 2.79
N VAL A 376 -20.05 -0.98 2.79
CA VAL A 376 -19.00 -0.03 3.18
C VAL A 376 -18.84 -0.01 4.69
N LEU A 377 -19.94 -0.01 5.44
CA LEU A 377 -19.92 -0.10 6.91
C LEU A 377 -19.25 -1.39 7.39
N GLN A 378 -19.54 -2.53 6.74
CA GLN A 378 -18.88 -3.80 7.00
C GLN A 378 -17.38 -3.72 6.67
N ALA A 379 -17.01 -3.07 5.56
CA ALA A 379 -15.61 -2.84 5.21
C ALA A 379 -14.85 -2.06 6.29
N TYR A 380 -15.45 -0.99 6.81
CA TYR A 380 -14.85 -0.22 7.91
C TYR A 380 -14.71 -1.03 9.19
N GLY A 381 -15.73 -1.83 9.54
CA GLY A 381 -15.65 -2.73 10.68
C GLY A 381 -14.49 -3.73 10.54
N ASP A 382 -14.35 -4.35 9.37
CA ASP A 382 -13.25 -5.28 9.08
C ASP A 382 -11.88 -4.59 9.20
N VAL A 383 -11.76 -3.36 8.67
CA VAL A 383 -10.53 -2.57 8.76
C VAL A 383 -10.17 -2.27 10.22
N TYR A 384 -11.11 -1.77 11.03
CA TYR A 384 -10.84 -1.49 12.44
C TYR A 384 -10.45 -2.74 13.23
N PHE A 385 -11.15 -3.84 13.01
CA PHE A 385 -10.85 -5.10 13.68
C PHE A 385 -9.49 -5.65 13.26
N GLN A 386 -9.16 -5.64 11.97
CA GLN A 386 -7.85 -6.09 11.49
C GLN A 386 -6.72 -5.19 11.99
N ALA A 387 -6.90 -3.87 11.97
CA ALA A 387 -5.93 -2.91 12.50
C ALA A 387 -5.59 -3.20 13.96
N TRP A 388 -6.62 -3.42 14.80
CA TRP A 388 -6.44 -3.79 16.20
C TRP A 388 -5.83 -5.19 16.38
N ASN A 389 -6.34 -6.20 15.66
CA ASN A 389 -5.93 -7.60 15.83
C ASN A 389 -4.49 -7.88 15.35
N VAL A 390 -4.01 -7.20 14.31
CA VAL A 390 -2.62 -7.36 13.85
C VAL A 390 -1.63 -6.90 14.94
N VAL A 391 -1.96 -5.86 15.70
CA VAL A 391 -1.14 -5.43 16.84
C VAL A 391 -1.17 -6.49 17.95
N GLN A 392 -2.34 -7.09 18.23
CA GLN A 392 -2.45 -8.20 19.18
C GLN A 392 -1.59 -9.41 18.80
N GLN A 393 -1.65 -9.85 17.55
CA GLN A 393 -0.92 -11.03 17.08
C GLN A 393 0.60 -10.83 17.19
N ASN A 394 1.08 -9.64 16.85
CA ASN A 394 2.49 -9.28 17.02
C ASN A 394 2.96 -9.35 18.48
N LEU A 395 2.10 -8.95 19.44
CA LEU A 395 2.40 -9.06 20.87
C LEU A 395 2.54 -10.53 21.30
N LYS A 396 1.62 -11.41 20.87
CA LYS A 396 1.66 -12.85 21.22
C LYS A 396 2.92 -13.56 20.73
N LEU A 397 3.31 -13.33 19.47
CA LEU A 397 4.50 -13.97 18.89
C LEU A 397 5.78 -13.63 19.66
N ARG A 398 5.84 -12.44 20.28
CA ARG A 398 7.02 -11.97 21.00
C ARG A 398 7.07 -12.47 22.44
N VAL A 399 5.95 -12.48 23.16
CA VAL A 399 5.86 -13.09 24.50
C VAL A 399 6.27 -14.56 24.46
N ASN A 400 5.88 -15.26 23.39
CA ASN A 400 6.27 -16.65 23.18
C ASN A 400 7.78 -16.81 22.89
N ARG A 401 8.41 -15.80 22.28
CA ARG A 401 9.86 -15.79 21.99
C ARG A 401 10.70 -15.47 23.23
N SER A 402 10.28 -14.50 24.06
CA SER A 402 10.97 -14.15 25.31
C SER A 402 10.93 -15.25 26.37
N ARG A 403 9.99 -16.20 26.26
CA ARG A 403 9.86 -17.34 27.19
C ARG A 403 10.83 -18.50 26.87
N PHE A 404 11.55 -18.42 25.74
CA PHE A 404 12.48 -19.45 25.28
C PHE A 404 13.96 -19.03 25.43
N ASP A 405 14.23 -17.74 25.67
CA ASP A 405 15.58 -17.17 25.81
C ASP A 405 15.98 -16.96 27.29
N SER A 406 15.33 -17.63 28.25
CA SER A 406 15.55 -17.40 29.69
C SER A 406 16.63 -18.28 30.34
N ASP A 407 17.62 -18.79 29.57
CA ASP A 407 18.67 -19.64 30.15
C ASP A 407 20.11 -19.12 30.04
N ASP A 408 20.43 -17.99 29.38
CA ASP A 408 21.82 -17.48 29.42
C ASP A 408 21.93 -15.94 29.30
N ASP A 409 22.73 -15.40 30.23
CA ASP A 409 23.53 -14.16 30.21
C ASP A 409 22.94 -12.79 30.64
N ASP A 410 23.48 -12.34 31.78
CA ASP A 410 23.59 -10.95 32.25
C ASP A 410 24.29 -10.05 31.21
N GLU A 411 23.54 -9.23 30.47
CA GLU A 411 24.10 -7.99 29.91
C GLU A 411 23.14 -6.80 30.11
N LYS A 412 23.62 -5.81 30.87
CA LYS A 412 23.00 -4.49 30.98
C LYS A 412 23.11 -3.78 29.63
N GLU A 413 22.00 -3.67 28.91
CA GLU A 413 21.95 -2.87 27.68
C GLU A 413 21.44 -1.44 27.99
N ASP A 414 22.40 -0.55 28.26
CA ASP A 414 22.22 0.91 28.14
C ASP A 414 22.38 1.29 26.66
N GLY A 415 21.27 1.49 25.95
CA GLY A 415 21.26 1.88 24.54
C GLY A 415 19.86 2.16 24.02
N ALA A 416 19.40 3.40 24.17
CA ALA A 416 18.09 3.86 23.70
C ALA A 416 17.99 3.84 22.17
N ASN A 417 17.41 2.78 21.60
CA ASN A 417 16.78 2.84 20.28
C ASN A 417 15.27 3.03 20.50
N ALA A 418 14.76 4.25 20.29
CA ALA A 418 13.42 4.68 20.70
C ALA A 418 12.29 3.82 20.10
N ASP A 419 12.47 3.28 18.90
CA ASP A 419 11.50 2.39 18.23
C ASP A 419 11.36 1.00 18.85
N ASN A 420 12.30 0.62 19.72
CA ASN A 420 12.28 -0.65 20.40
C ASN A 420 11.77 -0.61 21.84
N ASN A 421 11.19 0.50 22.28
CA ASN A 421 10.58 0.61 23.59
C ASN A 421 9.22 -0.14 23.64
N PRO A 422 8.99 -1.07 24.60
CA PRO A 422 7.68 -1.69 24.84
C PRO A 422 6.55 -0.67 25.08
N ARG A 423 6.90 0.54 25.54
CA ARG A 423 5.94 1.65 25.72
C ARG A 423 5.41 2.21 24.40
N ASN A 424 6.25 2.32 23.36
CA ASN A 424 5.83 2.86 22.06
C ASN A 424 4.92 1.90 21.27
N ARG A 425 5.01 0.59 21.53
CA ARG A 425 4.22 -0.42 20.78
C ARG A 425 2.81 -0.66 21.32
N ASN A 426 2.54 -0.20 22.54
CA ASN A 426 1.19 -0.04 23.04
C ASN A 426 0.52 1.23 22.50
N LEU A 427 1.27 2.19 21.92
CA LEU A 427 0.70 3.47 21.48
C LEU A 427 -0.32 3.30 20.35
N TYR A 428 -0.02 2.49 19.32
CA TYR A 428 -0.95 2.27 18.21
C TYR A 428 -2.24 1.58 18.67
N GLN A 429 -2.11 0.55 19.50
CA GLN A 429 -3.26 -0.13 20.08
C GLN A 429 -4.07 0.82 20.96
N ASN A 430 -3.40 1.54 21.87
CA ASN A 430 -4.04 2.49 22.76
C ASN A 430 -4.75 3.58 21.96
N SER A 431 -4.12 4.10 20.90
CA SER A 431 -4.72 5.08 19.99
C SER A 431 -5.95 4.54 19.28
N ILE A 432 -5.93 3.29 18.80
CA ILE A 432 -7.12 2.67 18.20
C ILE A 432 -8.21 2.54 19.27
N GLU A 433 -7.87 2.05 20.46
CA GLU A 433 -8.84 1.87 21.54
C GLU A 433 -9.44 3.21 22.01
N GLU A 434 -8.61 4.25 22.18
CA GLU A 434 -8.99 5.56 22.68
C GLU A 434 -9.73 6.40 21.64
N HIS A 435 -9.25 6.43 20.40
CA HIS A 435 -9.79 7.35 19.38
C HIS A 435 -10.84 6.70 18.49
N VAL A 436 -10.77 5.39 18.27
CA VAL A 436 -11.74 4.67 17.43
C VAL A 436 -12.78 3.97 18.31
N LEU A 437 -12.33 3.04 19.15
CA LEU A 437 -13.25 2.12 19.80
C LEU A 437 -14.08 2.82 20.87
N GLN A 438 -13.49 3.69 21.69
CA GLN A 438 -14.26 4.46 22.67
C GLN A 438 -15.33 5.35 22.02
N ASP A 439 -15.04 6.03 20.91
CA ASP A 439 -16.06 6.84 20.19
C ASP A 439 -17.20 5.97 19.66
N LEU A 440 -16.88 4.84 19.01
CA LEU A 440 -17.90 3.93 18.48
C LEU A 440 -18.71 3.25 19.59
N VAL A 441 -18.05 2.82 20.67
CA VAL A 441 -18.68 2.19 21.85
C VAL A 441 -19.59 3.18 22.57
N TYR A 442 -19.15 4.42 22.75
CA TYR A 442 -19.98 5.46 23.34
C TYR A 442 -21.19 5.79 22.45
N SER A 443 -20.94 5.95 21.14
CA SER A 443 -21.97 6.26 20.14
C SER A 443 -23.00 5.14 20.01
N SER A 444 -22.60 3.88 20.11
CA SER A 444 -23.50 2.72 20.01
C SER A 444 -24.57 2.69 21.12
N LEU A 445 -24.31 3.36 22.24
CA LEU A 445 -25.22 3.47 23.39
C LEU A 445 -26.03 4.78 23.37
N HIS A 446 -25.41 5.91 23.04
CA HIS A 446 -25.97 7.23 23.33
C HIS A 446 -26.63 7.94 22.12
N LEU A 447 -26.46 7.44 20.90
CA LEU A 447 -27.08 8.03 19.73
C LEU A 447 -28.62 7.88 19.76
N ALA A 448 -29.31 8.96 19.42
CA ALA A 448 -30.78 8.98 19.38
C ALA A 448 -31.37 8.40 18.08
N GLN A 449 -30.62 8.45 16.97
CA GLN A 449 -31.09 8.02 15.66
C GLN A 449 -30.84 6.52 15.44
N SER A 450 -31.92 5.74 15.34
CA SER A 450 -31.84 4.28 15.14
C SER A 450 -31.00 3.83 13.93
N PRO A 451 -31.06 4.47 12.74
CA PRO A 451 -30.23 4.06 11.61
C PRO A 451 -28.74 4.27 11.88
N MET A 452 -28.37 5.39 12.52
CA MET A 452 -26.97 5.68 12.86
C MET A 452 -26.44 4.68 13.90
N VAL A 453 -27.26 4.29 14.90
CA VAL A 453 -26.91 3.22 15.85
C VAL A 453 -26.65 1.90 15.11
N ALA A 454 -27.49 1.55 14.13
CA ALA A 454 -27.30 0.34 13.34
C ALA A 454 -26.01 0.39 12.52
N SER A 455 -25.66 1.55 11.96
CA SER A 455 -24.39 1.76 11.24
C SER A 455 -23.19 1.57 12.18
N VAL A 456 -23.19 2.23 13.34
CA VAL A 456 -22.11 2.09 14.34
C VAL A 456 -21.98 0.65 14.84
N ARG A 457 -23.11 -0.03 15.10
CA ARG A 457 -23.11 -1.45 15.50
C ARG A 457 -22.56 -2.35 14.40
N THR A 458 -22.79 -2.03 13.12
CA THR A 458 -22.19 -2.75 11.99
C THR A 458 -20.66 -2.65 12.00
N LEU A 459 -20.11 -1.48 12.33
CA LEU A 459 -18.65 -1.30 12.45
C LEU A 459 -18.06 -2.12 13.61
N LEU A 460 -18.79 -2.23 14.73
CA LEU A 460 -18.36 -2.98 15.92
C LEU A 460 -18.58 -4.50 15.78
N GLN A 461 -19.35 -4.92 14.79
CA GLN A 461 -19.80 -6.28 14.59
C GLN A 461 -18.65 -7.33 14.55
N PRO A 462 -17.51 -7.07 13.88
CA PRO A 462 -16.40 -8.03 13.85
C PRO A 462 -15.79 -8.29 15.24
N PHE A 463 -15.78 -7.30 16.14
CA PHE A 463 -15.35 -7.48 17.52
C PHE A 463 -16.32 -8.40 18.28
N PHE A 464 -17.63 -8.22 18.13
CA PHE A 464 -18.61 -9.11 18.75
C PHE A 464 -18.52 -10.55 18.21
N ARG A 465 -18.31 -10.74 16.90
CA ARG A 465 -18.09 -12.08 16.31
C ARG A 465 -16.85 -12.76 16.90
N ALA A 466 -15.80 -11.99 17.16
CA ALA A 466 -14.53 -12.49 17.68
C ALA A 466 -14.49 -12.61 19.22
N LYS A 467 -15.59 -12.33 19.94
CA LYS A 467 -15.67 -12.35 21.42
C LYS A 467 -15.14 -13.64 22.05
N LYS A 468 -15.25 -14.80 21.37
CA LYS A 468 -14.73 -16.08 21.88
C LYS A 468 -13.21 -16.09 22.07
N THR A 469 -12.49 -15.18 21.44
CA THR A 469 -11.06 -15.01 21.67
C THR A 469 -10.83 -14.22 22.96
N PRO A 470 -9.95 -14.70 23.87
CA PRO A 470 -9.81 -14.10 25.20
C PRO A 470 -9.35 -12.64 25.15
N GLU A 471 -8.56 -12.25 24.14
CA GLU A 471 -8.10 -10.86 23.99
C GLU A 471 -9.24 -9.92 23.59
N VAL A 472 -10.14 -10.38 22.71
CA VAL A 472 -11.32 -9.59 22.33
C VAL A 472 -12.32 -9.56 23.47
N ASP A 473 -12.50 -10.66 24.21
CA ASP A 473 -13.36 -10.68 25.38
C ASP A 473 -12.88 -9.67 26.45
N GLN A 474 -11.58 -9.65 26.71
CA GLN A 474 -10.95 -8.68 27.62
C GLN A 474 -11.12 -7.23 27.14
N LEU A 475 -10.96 -6.98 25.84
CA LEU A 475 -11.19 -5.67 25.24
C LEU A 475 -12.65 -5.23 25.45
N LEU A 476 -13.61 -6.08 25.07
CA LEU A 476 -15.04 -5.77 25.19
C LEU A 476 -15.43 -5.51 26.64
N TYR A 477 -14.90 -6.32 27.58
CA TYR A 477 -15.06 -6.08 29.01
C TYR A 477 -14.56 -4.68 29.41
N ARG A 478 -13.32 -4.33 29.06
CA ARG A 478 -12.72 -3.02 29.41
C ARG A 478 -13.47 -1.83 28.80
N MET A 479 -13.97 -1.98 27.57
CA MET A 479 -14.70 -0.90 26.88
C MET A 479 -16.13 -0.72 27.39
N TYR A 480 -16.89 -1.82 27.59
CA TYR A 480 -18.31 -1.73 27.92
C TYR A 480 -18.62 -1.78 29.42
N SER A 481 -17.82 -2.47 30.24
CA SER A 481 -18.10 -2.60 31.69
C SER A 481 -18.31 -1.25 32.40
N PRO A 482 -17.51 -0.19 32.12
CA PRO A 482 -17.71 1.10 32.76
C PRO A 482 -19.00 1.82 32.36
N ILE A 483 -19.62 1.50 31.22
CA ILE A 483 -20.71 2.34 30.67
C ILE A 483 -22.03 1.58 30.48
N LEU A 484 -22.00 0.28 30.20
CA LEU A 484 -23.18 -0.49 29.84
C LEU A 484 -24.19 -0.55 31.00
N TRP A 485 -23.74 -0.86 32.20
CA TRP A 485 -24.62 -0.97 33.37
C TRP A 485 -25.30 0.35 33.73
N ARG A 486 -24.63 1.47 33.46
CA ARG A 486 -25.21 2.82 33.62
C ARG A 486 -26.21 3.12 32.50
N ALA A 487 -25.89 2.74 31.26
CA ALA A 487 -26.77 2.91 30.11
C ALA A 487 -28.09 2.11 30.24
N LEU A 488 -28.05 0.89 30.78
CA LEU A 488 -29.25 0.08 31.07
C LEU A 488 -30.19 0.74 32.10
N LYS A 489 -29.67 1.64 32.96
CA LYS A 489 -30.45 2.40 33.95
C LYS A 489 -30.63 3.87 33.56
N ALA A 490 -30.26 4.26 32.34
CA ALA A 490 -30.31 5.65 31.91
C ALA A 490 -31.75 6.16 31.95
N VAL A 491 -31.93 7.46 32.24
CA VAL A 491 -33.25 8.11 32.23
C VAL A 491 -33.85 8.07 30.82
N ASN A 492 -33.03 8.24 29.79
CA ASN A 492 -33.46 8.21 28.41
C ASN A 492 -33.79 6.78 27.94
N PRO A 493 -35.04 6.48 27.54
CA PRO A 493 -35.43 5.15 27.09
C PRO A 493 -34.69 4.70 25.82
N LEU A 494 -34.29 5.61 24.93
CA LEU A 494 -33.53 5.24 23.73
C LEU A 494 -32.14 4.70 24.09
N VAL A 495 -31.50 5.26 25.13
CA VAL A 495 -30.21 4.75 25.63
C VAL A 495 -30.39 3.35 26.21
N ARG A 496 -31.50 3.08 26.92
CA ARG A 496 -31.83 1.75 27.44
C ARG A 496 -32.09 0.75 26.30
N VAL A 497 -32.84 1.14 25.25
CA VAL A 497 -33.05 0.33 24.04
C VAL A 497 -31.72 -0.08 23.40
N ASN A 498 -30.83 0.89 23.18
CA ASN A 498 -29.51 0.63 22.60
C ASN A 498 -28.67 -0.29 23.50
N ALA A 499 -28.70 -0.04 24.81
CA ALA A 499 -28.00 -0.86 25.80
C ALA A 499 -28.50 -2.31 25.84
N CYS A 500 -29.80 -2.57 25.64
CA CYS A 500 -30.32 -3.95 25.50
C CYS A 500 -29.65 -4.68 24.33
N ALA A 501 -29.50 -4.01 23.18
CA ALA A 501 -28.89 -4.62 22.00
C ALA A 501 -27.39 -4.92 22.23
N ILE A 502 -26.67 -4.00 22.87
CA ILE A 502 -25.27 -4.18 23.26
C ILE A 502 -25.10 -5.26 24.33
N LEU A 503 -26.01 -5.33 25.31
CA LEU A 503 -25.99 -6.40 26.32
C LEU A 503 -26.08 -7.76 25.65
N ALA A 504 -26.95 -7.94 24.65
CA ALA A 504 -27.03 -9.19 23.90
C ALA A 504 -25.75 -9.49 23.09
N ASP A 505 -25.14 -8.47 22.47
CA ASP A 505 -23.89 -8.61 21.70
C ASP A 505 -22.68 -8.96 22.59
N THR A 506 -22.68 -8.47 23.84
CA THR A 506 -21.57 -8.59 24.78
C THR A 506 -21.80 -9.66 25.85
N PHE A 507 -22.96 -10.33 25.86
CA PHE A 507 -23.27 -11.33 26.87
C PHE A 507 -22.34 -12.56 26.75
N PRO A 508 -21.85 -13.12 27.86
CA PRO A 508 -21.75 -12.49 29.17
C PRO A 508 -20.63 -11.43 29.17
N LEU A 509 -20.92 -10.23 29.68
CA LEU A 509 -19.93 -9.17 29.82
C LEU A 509 -19.18 -9.36 31.15
N ARG A 510 -18.14 -10.17 31.14
CA ARG A 510 -17.36 -10.54 32.32
C ARG A 510 -15.87 -10.31 32.11
N ASP A 511 -15.13 -10.22 33.20
CA ASP A 511 -13.67 -10.29 33.14
C ASP A 511 -13.27 -11.75 32.79
N PRO A 512 -12.56 -11.99 31.68
CA PRO A 512 -12.06 -13.32 31.32
C PRO A 512 -11.14 -13.95 32.37
N SER A 513 -10.48 -13.12 33.18
CA SER A 513 -9.56 -13.55 34.25
C SER A 513 -10.27 -13.85 35.57
N ALA A 514 -11.59 -13.59 35.65
CA ALA A 514 -12.37 -13.78 36.87
C ALA A 514 -12.57 -15.26 37.21
N GLY A 515 -12.64 -15.53 38.52
CA GLY A 515 -12.96 -16.86 39.04
C GLY A 515 -14.41 -17.29 38.74
N PRO A 516 -14.75 -18.57 38.98
CA PRO A 516 -16.09 -19.11 38.71
C PRO A 516 -17.18 -18.39 39.50
N ILE A 517 -16.91 -18.04 40.77
CA ILE A 517 -17.86 -17.33 41.65
C ILE A 517 -18.22 -15.96 41.08
N GLN A 518 -17.21 -15.18 40.68
CA GLN A 518 -17.39 -13.85 40.11
C GLN A 518 -18.11 -13.92 38.75
N THR A 519 -17.85 -14.98 37.98
CA THR A 519 -18.56 -15.24 36.72
C THR A 519 -20.05 -15.52 36.96
N GLU A 520 -20.37 -16.37 37.95
CA GLU A 520 -21.75 -16.67 38.34
C GLU A 520 -22.49 -15.42 38.85
N GLU A 521 -21.83 -14.61 39.68
CA GLU A 521 -22.40 -13.34 40.16
C GLU A 521 -22.66 -12.36 39.00
N CYS A 522 -21.74 -12.28 38.04
CA CYS A 522 -21.90 -11.45 36.85
C CYS A 522 -23.09 -11.90 35.99
N LEU A 523 -23.27 -13.21 35.81
CA LEU A 523 -24.41 -13.79 35.10
C LEU A 523 -25.72 -13.47 35.84
N ALA A 524 -25.78 -13.72 37.15
CA ALA A 524 -26.95 -13.44 37.96
C ALA A 524 -27.32 -11.94 37.92
N ASN A 525 -26.34 -11.04 37.96
CA ASN A 525 -26.59 -9.61 37.83
C ASN A 525 -27.11 -9.23 36.44
N SER A 526 -26.56 -9.82 35.37
CA SER A 526 -27.03 -9.60 34.00
C SER A 526 -28.48 -10.06 33.83
N VAL A 527 -28.86 -11.20 34.41
CA VAL A 527 -30.24 -11.71 34.43
C VAL A 527 -31.18 -10.73 35.13
N LYS A 528 -30.80 -10.19 36.31
CA LYS A 528 -31.60 -9.19 37.03
C LYS A 528 -31.84 -7.94 36.19
N PHE A 529 -30.83 -7.47 35.46
CA PHE A 529 -30.98 -6.35 34.53
C PHE A 529 -31.99 -6.65 33.43
N VAL A 530 -31.88 -7.80 32.77
CA VAL A 530 -32.84 -8.24 31.75
C VAL A 530 -34.26 -8.27 32.31
N GLN A 531 -34.46 -8.85 33.49
CA GLN A 531 -35.77 -8.89 34.15
C GLN A 531 -36.35 -7.49 34.41
N SER A 532 -35.51 -6.54 34.85
CA SER A 532 -35.95 -5.15 35.06
C SER A 532 -36.34 -4.45 33.76
N LEU A 533 -35.65 -4.73 32.65
CA LEU A 533 -35.91 -4.11 31.35
C LEU A 533 -37.16 -4.69 30.66
N LEU A 534 -37.49 -5.96 30.92
CA LEU A 534 -38.72 -6.59 30.41
C LEU A 534 -39.99 -5.96 31.00
N VAL A 535 -39.88 -5.28 32.14
CA VAL A 535 -40.98 -4.57 32.81
C VAL A 535 -40.74 -3.05 32.83
N ASP A 536 -39.90 -2.54 31.93
CA ASP A 536 -39.60 -1.11 31.84
C ASP A 536 -40.86 -0.28 31.53
N GLU A 537 -40.91 0.96 32.01
CA GLU A 537 -42.02 1.89 31.76
C GLU A 537 -42.23 2.15 30.26
N ASP A 538 -41.15 2.27 29.48
CA ASP A 538 -41.22 2.54 28.05
C ASP A 538 -41.41 1.24 27.23
N PRO A 539 -42.48 1.12 26.42
CA PRO A 539 -42.75 -0.09 25.65
C PRO A 539 -41.65 -0.45 24.65
N ARG A 540 -40.88 0.52 24.14
CA ARG A 540 -39.78 0.26 23.20
C ARG A 540 -38.62 -0.45 23.90
N VAL A 541 -38.36 -0.09 25.16
CA VAL A 541 -37.35 -0.77 25.99
C VAL A 541 -37.78 -2.20 26.24
N ARG A 542 -39.06 -2.41 26.57
CA ARG A 542 -39.66 -3.73 26.76
C ARG A 542 -39.52 -4.64 25.53
N VAL A 543 -39.79 -4.12 24.33
CA VAL A 543 -39.58 -4.84 23.05
C VAL A 543 -38.09 -5.17 22.84
N ALA A 544 -37.20 -4.21 23.06
CA ALA A 544 -35.76 -4.43 22.93
C ALA A 544 -35.21 -5.42 23.96
N ALA A 545 -35.78 -5.46 25.16
CA ALA A 545 -35.44 -6.41 26.21
C ALA A 545 -35.91 -7.84 25.86
N ALA A 546 -37.08 -7.98 25.22
CA ALA A 546 -37.56 -9.26 24.71
C ALA A 546 -36.64 -9.81 23.61
N ASP A 547 -36.22 -8.97 22.65
CA ASP A 547 -35.22 -9.35 21.64
C ASP A 547 -33.88 -9.73 22.28
N CYS A 548 -33.37 -8.90 23.19
CA CYS A 548 -32.15 -9.16 23.94
C CYS A 548 -32.20 -10.53 24.64
N THR A 549 -33.31 -10.81 25.32
CA THR A 549 -33.57 -12.07 25.99
C THR A 549 -33.54 -13.25 25.02
N ALA A 550 -34.25 -13.16 23.90
CA ALA A 550 -34.29 -14.23 22.91
C ALA A 550 -32.89 -14.54 22.35
N ARG A 551 -32.08 -13.50 22.10
CA ARG A 551 -30.70 -13.64 21.62
C ARG A 551 -29.77 -14.27 22.67
N ILE A 552 -29.90 -13.86 23.93
CA ILE A 552 -29.14 -14.44 25.05
C ILE A 552 -29.51 -15.91 25.24
N LEU A 553 -30.80 -16.23 25.37
CA LEU A 553 -31.26 -17.60 25.56
C LEU A 553 -30.89 -18.49 24.38
N GLY A 554 -30.99 -17.98 23.15
CA GLY A 554 -30.61 -18.73 21.95
C GLY A 554 -29.11 -19.04 21.85
N SER A 555 -28.25 -18.19 22.41
CA SER A 555 -26.78 -18.35 22.32
C SER A 555 -26.15 -18.97 23.57
N TYR A 556 -26.80 -18.87 24.73
CA TYR A 556 -26.24 -19.18 26.05
C TYR A 556 -27.18 -20.02 26.93
N TRP A 557 -28.08 -20.80 26.32
CA TRP A 557 -29.03 -21.66 27.03
C TRP A 557 -28.35 -22.53 28.09
N ASP A 558 -27.28 -23.24 27.73
CA ASP A 558 -26.60 -24.18 28.62
C ASP A 558 -25.74 -23.50 29.69
N ALA A 559 -25.44 -22.22 29.52
CA ALA A 559 -24.61 -21.45 30.47
C ALA A 559 -25.44 -20.81 31.59
N LEU A 560 -26.77 -20.78 31.46
CA LEU A 560 -27.68 -20.14 32.41
C LEU A 560 -28.35 -21.15 33.34
N PRO A 561 -28.49 -20.84 34.64
CA PRO A 561 -29.26 -21.69 35.56
C PRO A 561 -30.73 -21.81 35.12
N SER A 562 -31.30 -23.02 35.21
CA SER A 562 -32.71 -23.27 34.84
C SER A 562 -33.72 -22.40 35.61
N THR A 563 -33.36 -21.98 36.83
CA THR A 563 -34.15 -21.04 37.63
C THR A 563 -34.25 -19.66 36.97
N ASP A 564 -33.15 -19.18 36.42
CA ASP A 564 -33.04 -17.87 35.79
C ASP A 564 -33.76 -17.86 34.45
N ILE A 565 -33.56 -18.91 33.64
CA ILE A 565 -34.29 -19.12 32.37
C ILE A 565 -35.80 -19.08 32.63
N ARG A 566 -36.29 -19.86 33.59
CA ARG A 566 -37.73 -19.90 33.93
C ARG A 566 -38.23 -18.53 34.38
N SER A 567 -37.46 -17.83 35.20
CA SER A 567 -37.84 -16.51 35.71
C SER A 567 -37.97 -15.47 34.59
N ILE A 568 -37.01 -15.44 33.67
CA ILE A 568 -37.03 -14.55 32.50
C ILE A 568 -38.20 -14.88 31.56
N LEU A 569 -38.40 -16.16 31.22
CA LEU A 569 -39.49 -16.59 30.33
C LEU A 569 -40.86 -16.29 30.93
N ASN A 570 -41.05 -16.50 32.24
CA ASN A 570 -42.28 -16.14 32.92
C ASN A 570 -42.55 -14.63 32.81
N CYS A 571 -41.53 -13.80 32.90
CA CYS A 571 -41.66 -12.35 32.71
C CYS A 571 -42.21 -12.02 31.31
N ILE A 572 -41.67 -12.67 30.27
CA ILE A 572 -42.14 -12.51 28.89
C ILE A 572 -43.60 -12.98 28.72
N ILE A 573 -43.96 -14.13 29.28
CA ILE A 573 -45.30 -14.71 29.08
C ILE A 573 -46.39 -13.95 29.85
N THR A 574 -46.05 -13.39 31.02
CA THR A 574 -47.04 -12.87 31.97
C THR A 574 -47.10 -11.35 32.06
N LYS A 575 -46.04 -10.63 31.66
CA LYS A 575 -45.93 -9.17 31.91
C LYS A 575 -45.72 -8.31 30.65
N LEU A 576 -45.27 -8.92 29.56
CA LEU A 576 -45.17 -8.31 28.23
C LEU A 576 -46.44 -8.60 27.45
#